data_AF-A0A9D4N066-F1
#
_entry.id   AF-A0A9D4N066-F1
#
_cell.length_a   1.000
_cell.length_b   1.000
_cell.length_c   1.000
_cell.angle_alpha   90.00
_cell.angle_beta   90.00
_cell.angle_gamma   90.00
#
_symmetry.space_group_name_H-M   'P 1'
#
loop_
_entity.id
_entity.type
_entity.pdbx_description
1 polymer ?
#
loop_
_entity_poly.entity_id
_entity_poly.type
_entity_poly.pdbx_seq_one_letter_code
_entity_poly.pdbx_strand_id
1 'polypeptide(L)'
;MSKSKVSYLISDGLGPYFRRDIMKKIQVSNSPFSIQFDKTENAQDKEQCYVLVRFWNEQKREVRRMFLKSLMFVHANVEMVSNALIETLDEKEYKMPIEKEACSFGQ
;
A
#
# COMPACT_ATOMS: atom_id res chain seq x y z
N MET A 1 17.97 24.87 0.10
CA MET A 1 16.59 24.32 0.03
C MET A 1 16.08 24.14 1.46
N SER A 2 14.92 24.70 1.81
CA SER A 2 14.32 24.48 3.14
C SER A 2 13.87 23.02 3.30
N LYS A 3 13.98 22.46 4.51
CA LYS A 3 13.56 21.08 4.86
C LYS A 3 12.12 20.79 4.41
N SER A 4 11.22 21.77 4.55
CA SER A 4 9.81 21.65 4.15
C SER A 4 9.64 21.49 2.64
N LYS A 5 10.47 22.19 1.84
CA LYS A 5 10.41 22.13 0.37
C LYS A 5 10.91 20.78 -0.16
N VAL A 6 11.92 20.19 0.48
CA VAL A 6 12.41 18.86 0.16
C VAL A 6 11.39 17.79 0.54
N SER A 7 10.78 17.90 1.73
CA SER A 7 9.73 16.97 2.16
C SER A 7 8.55 16.96 1.19
N TYR A 8 8.10 18.14 0.73
CA TYR A 8 7.03 18.26 -0.26
C TYR A 8 7.39 17.60 -1.59
N LEU A 9 8.60 17.82 -2.10
CA LEU A 9 9.06 17.20 -3.36
C LEU A 9 9.13 15.67 -3.27
N ILE A 10 9.53 15.13 -2.12
CA ILE A 10 9.61 13.68 -1.91
C ILE A 10 8.20 13.09 -1.78
N SER A 11 7.37 13.65 -0.89
CA SER A 11 6.04 13.12 -0.61
C SER A 11 5.06 13.35 -1.74
N ASP A 12 4.93 14.59 -2.21
CA ASP A 12 3.89 15.00 -3.17
C ASP A 12 4.36 14.96 -4.63
N GLY A 13 5.69 14.90 -4.86
CA GLY A 13 6.26 14.72 -6.18
C GLY A 13 6.57 13.24 -6.49
N LEU A 14 7.53 12.67 -5.77
CA LEU A 14 8.06 11.34 -6.05
C LEU A 14 7.16 10.20 -5.56
N GLY A 15 6.47 10.37 -4.43
CA GLY A 15 5.55 9.37 -3.88
C GLY A 15 4.52 8.86 -4.90
N PRO A 16 3.70 9.74 -5.51
CA PRO A 16 2.74 9.37 -6.54
C PRO A 16 3.39 8.72 -7.77
N TYR A 17 4.58 9.18 -8.16
CA TYR A 17 5.31 8.59 -9.29
C TYR A 17 5.66 7.12 -9.04
N PHE A 18 6.27 6.81 -7.88
CA PHE A 18 6.63 5.44 -7.53
C PHE A 18 5.41 4.53 -7.40
N ARG A 19 4.31 5.04 -6.84
CA ARG A 19 3.04 4.30 -6.78
C ARG A 19 2.56 3.90 -8.18
N ARG A 20 2.48 4.86 -9.10
CA ARG A 20 2.04 4.59 -10.49
C ARG A 20 2.95 3.61 -11.22
N ASP A 21 4.26 3.68 -10.99
CA ASP A 21 5.24 2.75 -11.58
C ASP A 21 5.03 1.31 -11.06
N ILE A 22 4.81 1.14 -9.76
CA ILE A 22 4.51 -0.17 -9.16
C ILE A 22 3.21 -0.73 -9.75
N MET A 23 2.16 0.09 -9.84
CA MET A 23 0.85 -0.33 -10.35
C MET A 23 0.93 -0.74 -11.82
N LYS A 24 1.67 0.00 -12.64
CA LYS A 24 1.95 -0.39 -14.03
C LYS A 24 2.66 -1.73 -14.11
N LYS A 25 3.64 -2.00 -13.24
CA LYS A 25 4.36 -3.28 -13.22
C LYS A 25 3.44 -4.44 -12.85
N ILE A 26 2.57 -4.25 -11.85
CA ILE A 26 1.56 -5.24 -11.46
C ILE A 26 0.62 -5.52 -12.64
N GLN A 27 0.05 -4.46 -13.24
CA GLN A 27 -0.89 -4.58 -14.36
C GLN A 27 -0.26 -5.24 -15.60
N VAL A 28 0.98 -4.88 -15.97
CA VAL A 28 1.68 -5.46 -17.12
C VAL A 28 2.03 -6.93 -16.91
N SER A 29 2.44 -7.30 -15.69
CA SER A 29 2.80 -8.69 -15.39
C SER A 29 1.62 -9.66 -15.50
N ASN A 30 0.38 -9.16 -15.41
CA ASN A 30 -0.85 -9.95 -15.23
C ASN A 30 -0.69 -11.09 -14.21
N SER A 31 0.22 -10.92 -13.26
CA SER A 31 0.62 -11.95 -12.32
C SER A 31 -0.17 -11.79 -11.03
N PRO A 32 -0.44 -12.89 -10.32
CA PRO A 32 -1.06 -12.83 -9.01
C PRO A 32 -0.25 -11.92 -8.07
N PHE A 33 -0.95 -11.11 -7.29
CA PHE A 33 -0.38 -10.31 -6.22
C PHE A 33 -1.12 -10.57 -4.92
N SER A 34 -0.49 -10.20 -3.81
CA SER A 34 -1.09 -10.25 -2.47
C SER A 34 -0.89 -8.93 -1.76
N ILE A 35 -1.90 -8.54 -0.99
CA ILE A 35 -1.81 -7.41 -0.06
C ILE A 35 -1.44 -7.99 1.30
N GLN A 36 -0.39 -7.43 1.89
CA GLN A 36 0.07 -7.79 3.22
C GLN A 36 -0.10 -6.57 4.11
N PHE A 37 -0.56 -6.79 5.32
CA PHE A 37 -0.59 -5.76 6.35
C PHE A 37 0.10 -6.30 7.59
N ASP A 38 0.99 -5.51 8.17
CA ASP A 38 1.60 -5.82 9.47
C ASP A 38 1.28 -4.70 10.46
N LYS A 39 1.10 -5.08 11.73
CA LYS A 39 0.94 -4.13 12.83
C LYS A 39 2.27 -4.00 13.55
N THR A 40 2.72 -2.77 13.70
CA THR A 40 3.93 -2.38 14.43
C THR A 40 3.54 -1.36 15.50
N GLU A 41 3.97 -1.58 16.73
CA GLU A 41 3.85 -0.58 17.80
C GLU A 41 4.95 0.47 17.63
N ASN A 42 4.59 1.75 17.68
CA ASN A 42 5.58 2.81 17.72
C ASN A 42 5.81 3.31 19.16
N ALA A 43 6.95 3.98 19.39
CA ALA A 43 7.37 4.45 20.70
C ALA A 43 6.46 5.53 21.34
N GLN A 44 5.32 5.87 20.71
CA GLN A 44 4.37 6.90 21.16
C GLN A 44 2.97 6.34 21.42
N ASP A 45 2.85 5.04 21.75
CA ASP A 45 1.58 4.35 22.00
C ASP A 45 0.58 4.44 20.83
N LYS A 46 1.07 4.66 19.60
CA LYS A 46 0.25 4.59 18.39
C LYS A 46 0.54 3.30 17.65
N GLU A 47 -0.53 2.68 17.19
CA GLU A 47 -0.45 1.46 16.41
C GLU A 47 -0.29 1.84 14.95
N GLN A 48 0.85 1.47 14.37
CA GLN A 48 1.15 1.73 12.97
C GLN A 48 0.94 0.45 12.19
N CYS A 49 0.19 0.52 11.09
CA CYS A 49 -0.02 -0.61 10.20
C CYS A 49 0.60 -0.33 8.84
N TYR A 50 1.53 -1.17 8.40
CA TYR A 50 2.14 -1.04 7.09
C TYR A 50 1.39 -1.90 6.08
N VAL A 51 0.89 -1.26 5.02
CA VAL A 51 0.28 -1.93 3.88
C VAL A 51 1.34 -2.12 2.80
N LEU A 52 1.55 -3.37 2.42
CA LEU A 52 2.55 -3.81 1.45
C LEU A 52 1.84 -4.56 0.31
N VAL A 53 2.40 -4.43 -0.90
CA VAL A 53 2.02 -5.29 -2.03
C VAL A 53 3.16 -6.23 -2.37
N ARG A 54 2.84 -7.51 -2.51
CA ARG A 54 3.75 -8.55 -2.97
C ARG A 54 3.30 -9.04 -4.34
N PHE A 55 4.18 -8.92 -5.33
CA PHE A 55 3.87 -9.27 -6.73
C PHE A 55 5.10 -9.87 -7.43
N TRP A 56 4.87 -10.57 -8.54
CA TRP A 56 5.93 -11.06 -9.41
C TRP A 56 6.45 -9.92 -10.32
N ASN A 57 7.75 -9.64 -10.26
CA ASN A 57 8.38 -8.64 -11.11
C ASN A 57 9.04 -9.31 -12.31
N GLU A 58 8.41 -9.21 -13.47
CA GLU A 58 8.90 -9.84 -14.71
C GLU A 58 10.29 -9.33 -15.15
N GLN A 59 10.57 -8.04 -14.96
CA GLN A 59 11.85 -7.46 -15.39
C GLN A 59 13.03 -8.05 -14.60
N LYS A 60 12.80 -8.35 -13.32
CA LYS A 60 13.83 -8.86 -12.40
C LYS A 60 13.72 -10.36 -12.14
N ARG A 61 12.68 -11.02 -12.66
CA ARG A 61 12.35 -12.44 -12.45
C ARG A 61 12.38 -12.82 -10.96
N GLU A 62 11.75 -12.00 -10.13
CA GLU A 62 11.73 -12.21 -8.69
C GLU A 62 10.40 -11.74 -8.08
N VAL A 63 10.06 -12.29 -6.92
CA VAL A 63 8.96 -11.79 -6.12
C VAL A 63 9.42 -10.53 -5.37
N ARG A 64 8.77 -9.40 -5.62
CA ARG A 64 9.04 -8.14 -4.94
C ARG A 64 7.96 -7.83 -3.91
N ARG A 65 8.39 -7.26 -2.78
CA ARG A 65 7.53 -6.58 -1.82
C ARG A 65 7.77 -5.08 -1.90
N MET A 66 6.70 -4.31 -2.00
CA MET A 66 6.76 -2.85 -2.08
C MET A 66 5.80 -2.23 -1.06
N PHE A 67 6.23 -1.14 -0.46
CA PHE A 67 5.42 -0.34 0.44
C PHE A 67 4.35 0.45 -0.33
N LEU A 68 3.10 0.39 0.15
CA LEU A 68 2.00 1.19 -0.39
C LEU A 68 1.73 2.40 0.51
N LYS A 69 1.39 2.13 1.77
CA LYS A 69 0.91 3.14 2.71
C LYS A 69 1.16 2.71 4.15
N SER A 70 1.30 3.70 5.02
CA SER A 70 1.23 3.50 6.46
C SER A 70 -0.10 4.04 6.95
N LEU A 71 -0.82 3.22 7.72
CA LEU A 71 -2.00 3.61 8.45
C LEU A 71 -1.60 3.83 9.91
N MET A 72 -2.13 4.89 10.54
CA MET A 72 -1.87 5.16 11.95
C MET A 72 -3.18 5.13 12.71
N PHE A 73 -3.22 4.31 13.76
CA PHE A 73 -4.36 4.13 14.63
C PHE A 73 -3.98 4.54 16.05
N VAL A 74 -4.85 5.31 16.69
CA VAL A 74 -4.74 5.57 18.15
C VAL A 74 -5.25 4.35 18.93
N HIS A 75 -6.22 3.63 18.36
CA HIS A 75 -6.70 2.34 18.83
C HIS A 75 -7.15 1.54 17.61
N ALA A 76 -6.51 0.42 17.27
CA ALA A 76 -6.92 -0.38 16.13
C ALA A 76 -7.91 -1.46 16.56
N ASN A 77 -9.12 -1.41 16.02
CA ASN A 77 -10.04 -2.55 16.01
C ASN A 77 -10.08 -3.16 14.59
N VAL A 78 -10.63 -4.38 14.47
CA VAL A 78 -10.66 -5.12 13.19
C VAL A 78 -11.42 -4.35 12.11
N GLU A 79 -12.55 -3.74 12.47
CA GLU A 79 -13.39 -3.00 11.52
C GLU A 79 -12.68 -1.76 10.95
N MET A 80 -12.00 -0.99 11.80
CA MET A 80 -11.22 0.18 11.41
C MET A 80 -10.06 -0.20 10.50
N VAL A 81 -9.35 -1.29 10.80
CA VAL A 81 -8.24 -1.77 9.96
C VAL A 81 -8.77 -2.24 8.60
N SER A 82 -9.85 -3.02 8.58
CA SER A 82 -10.48 -3.49 7.35
C SER A 82 -10.98 -2.35 6.47
N ASN A 83 -11.69 -1.38 7.06
CA ASN A 83 -12.20 -0.22 6.33
C ASN A 83 -11.06 0.63 5.78
N ALA A 84 -10.04 0.92 6.60
CA ALA A 84 -8.87 1.68 6.14
C ALA A 84 -8.07 0.96 5.05
N LEU A 85 -8.04 -0.38 5.08
CA LEU A 85 -7.42 -1.18 4.02
C LEU A 85 -8.23 -1.08 2.72
N ILE A 86 -9.56 -1.25 2.78
CA ILE A 86 -10.44 -1.13 1.61
C ILE A 86 -10.32 0.27 0.99
N GLU A 87 -10.38 1.32 1.81
CA GLU A 87 -10.19 2.71 1.36
C GLU A 87 -8.83 2.91 0.68
N THR A 88 -7.76 2.34 1.25
CA THR A 88 -6.41 2.40 0.65
C THR A 88 -6.37 1.73 -0.73
N LEU A 89 -7.15 0.67 -0.94
CA LEU A 89 -7.20 -0.04 -2.21
C LEU A 89 -8.09 0.65 -3.25
N ASP A 90 -9.10 1.42 -2.81
CA ASP A 90 -10.00 2.20 -3.69
C ASP A 90 -9.43 3.59 -4.06
N GLU A 91 -8.36 4.02 -3.39
CA GLU A 91 -7.66 5.27 -3.73
C GLU A 91 -7.28 5.31 -5.22
N LYS A 92 -7.73 6.38 -5.90
CA LYS A 92 -7.55 6.60 -7.35
C LYS A 92 -6.09 6.54 -7.83
N GLU A 93 -5.13 6.70 -6.93
CA GLU A 93 -3.70 6.59 -7.24
C GLU A 93 -3.24 5.16 -7.47
N TYR A 94 -3.86 4.16 -6.81
CA TYR A 94 -3.41 2.78 -6.90
C TYR A 94 -4.04 2.02 -8.06
N LYS A 95 -5.24 2.39 -8.56
CA LYS A 95 -5.89 1.73 -9.73
C LYS A 95 -5.67 0.21 -9.76
N MET A 96 -5.79 -0.43 -8.60
CA MET A 96 -5.43 -1.83 -8.46
C MET A 96 -6.41 -2.68 -9.28
N PRO A 97 -5.93 -3.73 -9.98
CA PRO A 97 -6.81 -4.64 -10.71
C PRO A 97 -7.47 -5.62 -9.74
N ILE A 98 -8.28 -5.11 -8.81
CA ILE A 98 -9.04 -5.91 -7.86
C ILE A 98 -10.46 -6.03 -8.41
N GLU A 99 -10.87 -7.25 -8.73
CA GLU A 99 -12.29 -7.54 -8.90
C GLU A 99 -12.95 -7.40 -7.53
N LYS A 100 -13.98 -6.55 -7.41
CA LYS A 100 -14.64 -6.24 -6.13
C LYS A 100 -15.23 -7.47 -5.43
N GLU A 101 -15.33 -8.60 -6.12
CA GLU A 101 -15.85 -9.88 -5.63
C GLU A 101 -14.78 -10.79 -4.99
N ALA A 102 -13.48 -10.49 -5.15
CA ALA A 102 -12.39 -11.34 -4.66
C ALA A 102 -12.08 -11.18 -3.16
N CYS A 103 -12.61 -10.15 -2.50
CA CYS A 103 -12.44 -9.93 -1.05
C CYS A 103 -13.57 -10.59 -0.25
N SER A 104 -13.84 -11.88 -0.46
CA SER A 104 -14.59 -12.68 0.51
C SER A 104 -13.60 -13.17 1.57
N PHE A 105 -13.54 -12.48 2.70
CA PHE A 105 -12.97 -13.06 3.92
C PHE A 105 -13.79 -14.31 4.21
N GLY A 106 -13.14 -15.48 4.16
CA GLY A 106 -13.78 -16.77 4.36
C GLY A 106 -14.65 -16.77 5.61
N GLN A 107 -15.91 -17.15 5.41
CA GLN A 107 -16.82 -17.57 6.47
C GLN A 107 -16.31 -18.83 7.15
#